data_AF-A0A352JI67-F1
#
_entry.id   AF-A0A352JI67-F1
#
_cell.length_a   1.000
_cell.length_b   1.000
_cell.length_c   1.000
_cell.angle_alpha   90.00
_cell.angle_beta   90.00
_cell.angle_gamma   90.00
#
_symmetry.space_group_name_H-M   'P 1'
#
loop_
_entity.id
_entity.type
_entity.pdbx_description
1 polymer ?
#
loop_
_entity_poly.entity_id
_entity_poly.type
_entity_poly.pdbx_seq_one_letter_code
_entity_poly.pdbx_strand_id
1 'polypeptide(L)'
;SFENRYTMVVVMDNLNLHCSDEVRTAIENTGAKLIFLPTYSPDLSPIEVVWSKVKSILRSIAPRTAEQLHEAITLAFNSVSKSDFFGWFYECDASTTLI
;
A
#
# COMPACT_ATOMS: atom_id res chain seq x y z
N SER A 1 2.69 21.25 20.28
CA SER A 1 1.22 21.15 20.20
C SER A 1 0.85 20.70 18.80
N PHE A 2 0.80 19.39 18.56
CA PHE A 2 0.20 18.81 17.35
C PHE A 2 -1.13 18.19 17.78
N GLU A 3 -2.22 18.95 17.64
CA GLU A 3 -3.56 18.36 17.62
C GLU A 3 -3.63 17.51 16.36
N ASN A 4 -3.55 16.18 16.50
CA ASN A 4 -3.72 15.28 15.36
C ASN A 4 -5.20 15.27 14.97
N ARG A 5 -5.60 16.22 14.12
CA ARG A 5 -7.00 16.44 13.70
C ARG A 5 -7.54 15.37 12.73
N TYR A 6 -6.69 14.42 12.32
CA TYR A 6 -7.05 13.37 11.38
C TYR A 6 -6.97 12.02 12.07
N THR A 7 -8.05 11.24 11.98
CA THR A 7 -8.11 9.87 12.49
C THR A 7 -7.50 8.85 11.53
N MET A 8 -7.30 9.25 10.27
CA MET A 8 -6.76 8.39 9.22
C MET A 8 -5.96 9.19 8.21
N VAL A 9 -4.83 8.61 7.76
CA VAL A 9 -4.00 9.15 6.69
C VAL A 9 -3.96 8.12 5.57
N VAL A 10 -4.22 8.56 4.34
CA VAL A 10 -4.12 7.76 3.13
C VAL A 10 -2.85 8.19 2.41
N VAL A 11 -1.93 7.24 2.17
CA VAL A 11 -0.70 7.48 1.41
C VAL A 11 -0.87 6.84 0.04
N MET A 12 -0.71 7.62 -1.04
CA MET A 12 -0.85 7.17 -2.42
C MET A 12 0.42 7.41 -3.23
N ASP A 13 0.69 6.54 -4.19
CA ASP A 13 1.73 6.77 -5.19
C ASP A 13 1.37 8.00 -6.05
N ASN A 14 2.39 8.74 -6.47
CA ASN A 14 2.25 9.97 -7.25
C ASN A 14 2.39 9.69 -8.75
N LEU A 15 1.69 8.66 -9.22
CA LEU A 15 1.49 8.41 -10.64
C LEU A 15 0.37 9.34 -11.13
N ASN A 16 0.58 10.07 -12.22
CA ASN A 16 -0.37 11.05 -12.76
C ASN A 16 -1.80 10.49 -13.00
N LEU A 17 -1.95 9.17 -13.15
CA LEU A 17 -3.25 8.50 -13.29
C LEU A 17 -4.04 8.38 -11.97
N HIS A 18 -3.39 8.54 -10.81
CA HIS A 18 -3.98 8.45 -9.48
C HIS A 18 -4.32 9.83 -8.87
N CYS A 19 -3.94 10.92 -9.53
CA CYS A 19 -4.05 12.28 -9.01
C CYS A 19 -5.27 13.04 -9.57
N SER A 20 -6.47 12.46 -9.50
CA SER A 20 -7.70 13.18 -9.85
C SER A 20 -8.24 13.97 -8.64
N ASP A 21 -8.79 15.15 -8.90
CA ASP A 21 -9.40 15.98 -7.86
C ASP A 21 -10.63 15.31 -7.24
N GLU A 22 -11.33 14.44 -7.98
CA GLU A 22 -12.45 13.67 -7.44
C GLU A 22 -11.99 12.66 -6.38
N VAL A 23 -10.87 11.96 -6.61
CA VAL A 23 -10.31 11.00 -5.66
C VAL A 23 -9.89 11.71 -4.38
N ARG A 24 -9.21 12.86 -4.49
CA ARG A 24 -8.84 13.68 -3.32
C ARG A 24 -10.07 14.09 -2.52
N THR A 25 -11.07 14.65 -3.20
CA THR A 25 -12.31 15.11 -2.55
C THR A 25 -13.04 13.97 -1.85
N ALA A 26 -13.15 12.80 -2.51
CA ALA A 26 -13.78 11.62 -1.93
C ALA A 26 -13.08 11.15 -0.65
N ILE A 27 -11.74 11.15 -0.62
CA ILE A 27 -10.96 10.75 0.56
C ILE A 27 -11.10 11.79 1.68
N GLU A 28 -10.92 13.08 1.38
CA GLU A 28 -10.95 14.14 2.39
C GLU A 28 -12.36 14.31 3.01
N ASN A 29 -13.43 14.03 2.26
CA ASN A 29 -14.81 14.00 2.79
C ASN A 29 -15.04 12.94 3.87
N THR A 30 -14.20 11.91 3.95
CA THR A 30 -14.25 10.93 5.06
C THR A 30 -13.61 11.45 6.35
N GLY A 31 -12.99 12.63 6.32
CA GLY A 31 -12.16 13.17 7.39
C GLY A 31 -10.72 12.65 7.38
N ALA A 32 -10.34 11.86 6.36
CA ALA A 32 -8.97 11.39 6.18
C ALA A 32 -8.08 12.44 5.51
N LYS A 33 -6.77 12.38 5.75
CA LYS A 33 -5.77 13.20 5.06
C LYS A 33 -5.13 12.40 3.93
N LEU A 34 -5.15 12.92 2.72
CA LEU A 34 -4.41 12.34 1.59
C LEU A 34 -2.98 12.89 1.51
N ILE A 35 -1.99 12.01 1.40
CA ILE A 35 -0.58 12.33 1.18
C ILE A 35 -0.10 11.56 -0.06
N PHE A 36 0.55 12.25 -0.98
CA PHE A 36 1.19 11.64 -2.14
C PHE A 36 2.68 11.39 -1.86
N LEU A 37 3.21 10.25 -2.31
CA LEU A 37 4.64 9.96 -2.26
C LEU A 37 5.42 10.90 -3.21
N PRO A 38 6.72 11.17 -2.95
CA PRO A 38 7.54 11.91 -3.91
C PRO A 38 7.64 11.16 -5.25
N THR A 39 7.64 11.90 -6.36
CA THR A 39 7.74 11.31 -7.71
C THR A 39 9.02 10.49 -7.84
N TYR A 40 8.95 9.32 -8.49
CA TYR A 40 10.06 8.38 -8.68
C TYR A 40 10.65 7.80 -7.38
N SER A 41 9.82 7.54 -6.38
CA SER A 41 10.21 6.82 -5.16
C SER A 41 9.61 5.41 -5.05
N PRO A 42 9.84 4.51 -6.02
CA PRO A 42 9.29 3.14 -5.96
C PRO A 42 9.82 2.38 -4.73
N ASP A 43 11.03 2.70 -4.28
CA ASP A 43 11.64 2.14 -3.06
C ASP A 43 10.97 2.61 -1.76
N LEU A 44 10.11 3.63 -1.82
CA LEU A 44 9.39 4.19 -0.66
C LEU A 44 7.93 3.77 -0.59
N SER A 45 7.46 2.87 -1.47
CA SER A 45 6.08 2.39 -1.44
C SER A 45 5.98 1.02 -0.78
N PRO A 46 5.46 0.93 0.46
CA PRO A 46 5.30 -0.36 1.16
C PRO A 46 4.44 -1.35 0.35
N ILE A 47 3.63 -0.86 -0.58
CA ILE A 47 2.80 -1.68 -1.46
C ILE A 47 3.66 -2.57 -2.39
N GLU A 48 4.87 -2.15 -2.76
CA GLU A 48 5.75 -2.96 -3.60
C GLU A 48 6.21 -4.23 -2.88
N VAL A 49 6.50 -4.12 -1.59
CA VAL A 49 6.89 -5.27 -0.75
C VAL A 49 5.72 -6.22 -0.52
N VAL A 50 4.52 -5.66 -0.30
CA VAL A 50 3.26 -6.44 -0.27
C VAL A 50 3.10 -7.22 -1.58
N TRP A 51 3.22 -6.55 -2.73
CA TRP A 51 3.10 -7.18 -4.03
C TRP A 51 4.18 -8.22 -4.28
N SER A 52 5.40 -8.04 -3.78
CA SER A 52 6.47 -9.04 -3.86
C SER A 52 6.07 -10.35 -3.18
N LYS A 53 5.56 -10.28 -1.93
CA LYS A 53 5.06 -11.45 -1.19
C LYS A 53 3.88 -12.10 -1.89
N VAL A 54 2.89 -11.32 -2.33
CA VAL A 54 1.72 -11.83 -3.06
C VAL A 54 2.13 -12.54 -4.35
N LYS A 55 2.97 -11.91 -5.17
CA LYS A 55 3.48 -12.51 -6.42
C LYS A 55 4.27 -13.79 -6.17
N SER A 56 5.04 -13.87 -5.09
CA SER A 56 5.78 -15.08 -4.71
C SER A 56 4.83 -16.27 -4.49
N ILE A 57 3.75 -16.06 -3.73
CA ILE A 57 2.74 -17.09 -3.44
C ILE A 57 2.00 -17.50 -4.71
N LEU A 58 1.56 -16.54 -5.53
CA LEU A 58 0.89 -16.83 -6.80
C LEU A 58 1.77 -17.64 -7.75
N ARG A 59 3.08 -17.34 -7.81
CA ARG A 59 4.05 -18.11 -8.60
C ARG A 59 4.23 -19.53 -8.08
N SER A 60 4.20 -19.72 -6.75
CA SER A 60 4.28 -21.04 -6.14
C SER A 60 3.04 -21.90 -6.40
N ILE A 61 1.85 -21.29 -6.45
CA ILE A 61 0.59 -21.99 -6.72
C ILE A 61 0.42 -22.28 -8.21
N ALA A 62 0.89 -21.37 -9.08
CA ALA A 62 0.82 -21.46 -10.54
C ALA A 62 -0.60 -21.77 -11.09
N PRO A 63 -1.63 -20.97 -10.71
CA PRO A 63 -3.02 -21.21 -11.10
C PRO A 63 -3.20 -21.18 -12.62
N ARG A 64 -4.07 -22.06 -13.15
CA ARG A 64 -4.31 -22.21 -14.60
C ARG A 64 -5.73 -21.86 -15.03
N THR A 65 -6.60 -21.54 -14.07
CA THR A 65 -7.96 -21.05 -14.32
C THR A 65 -8.21 -19.74 -13.57
N ALA A 66 -9.23 -19.00 -14.00
CA ALA A 66 -9.64 -17.76 -13.33
C ALA A 66 -10.10 -18.01 -11.88
N GLU A 67 -10.82 -19.10 -11.64
CA GLU A 67 -11.26 -19.53 -10.31
C GLU A 67 -10.07 -19.82 -9.39
N GLN A 68 -9.11 -20.62 -9.86
CA GLN A 68 -7.88 -20.90 -9.12
C GLN A 68 -7.07 -19.64 -8.84
N LEU A 69 -7.04 -18.70 -9.78
CA LEU A 69 -6.37 -17.41 -9.58
C LEU A 69 -7.07 -16.61 -8.47
N HIS A 70 -8.41 -16.59 -8.45
CA HIS A 70 -9.18 -15.88 -7.43
C HIS A 70 -8.94 -16.45 -6.02
N GLU A 71 -8.95 -17.78 -5.90
CA GLU A 71 -8.63 -18.47 -4.64
C GLU A 71 -7.18 -18.20 -4.21
N ALA A 72 -6.23 -18.27 -5.15
CA ALA A 72 -4.81 -18.03 -4.87
C ALA A 72 -4.54 -16.57 -4.44
N ILE A 73 -5.24 -15.60 -5.04
CA ILE A 73 -5.16 -14.18 -4.65
C ILE A 73 -5.69 -14.02 -3.22
N THR A 74 -6.84 -14.61 -2.91
CA THR A 74 -7.44 -14.56 -1.56
C THR A 74 -6.49 -15.15 -0.51
N LEU A 75 -5.91 -16.32 -0.80
CA LEU A 75 -4.92 -16.96 0.06
C LEU A 75 -3.67 -16.08 0.24
N ALA A 76 -3.14 -15.54 -0.85
CA ALA A 76 -1.94 -14.71 -0.81
C ALA A 76 -2.13 -13.45 0.05
N PHE A 77 -3.25 -12.74 -0.09
CA PHE A 77 -3.55 -11.57 0.75
C PHE A 77 -3.79 -11.95 2.20
N ASN A 78 -4.47 -13.07 2.48
CA ASN A 78 -4.67 -13.56 3.85
C ASN A 78 -3.37 -14.00 4.54
N SER A 79 -2.30 -14.24 3.79
CA SER A 79 -0.97 -14.55 4.35
C SER A 79 -0.19 -13.32 4.83
N VAL A 80 -0.67 -12.11 4.52
CA VAL A 80 -0.06 -10.86 4.95
C VAL A 80 -0.50 -10.57 6.39
N SER A 81 0.46 -10.64 7.31
CA SER A 81 0.27 -10.42 8.74
C SER A 81 0.53 -8.97 9.14
N LYS A 82 0.09 -8.59 10.34
CA LYS A 82 0.44 -7.28 10.92
C LYS A 82 1.95 -7.10 11.07
N SER A 83 2.69 -8.15 11.44
CA SER A 83 4.15 -8.11 11.57
C SER A 83 4.84 -7.88 10.23
N ASP A 84 4.32 -8.42 9.14
CA ASP A 84 4.84 -8.12 7.81
C ASP A 84 4.71 -6.61 7.52
N PHE A 85 3.51 -6.05 7.74
CA PHE A 85 3.27 -4.62 7.55
C PHE A 85 4.21 -3.75 8.38
N PHE A 86 4.33 -4.02 9.68
CA PHE A 86 5.23 -3.25 10.53
C PHE A 86 6.67 -3.35 10.04
N GLY A 87 7.16 -4.55 9.71
CA GLY A 87 8.50 -4.74 9.16
C GLY A 87 8.74 -3.90 7.90
N TRP A 88 7.81 -3.94 6.94
CA TRP A 88 7.94 -3.20 5.68
C TRP A 88 7.86 -1.68 5.89
N PHE A 89 6.99 -1.20 6.76
CA PHE A 89 6.93 0.22 7.10
C PHE A 89 8.23 0.69 7.77
N TYR A 90 8.79 -0.09 8.71
CA TYR A 90 10.07 0.24 9.33
C TYR A 90 11.24 0.22 8.33
N GLU A 91 11.24 -0.66 7.34
CA GLU A 91 12.27 -0.69 6.29
C GLU A 91 12.19 0.54 5.37
N CYS A 92 10.98 0.96 4.99
CA CYS A 92 10.76 2.20 4.22
C CYS A 92 11.09 3.47 5.03
N ASP A 93 10.80 3.46 6.33
CA ASP A 93 11.08 4.58 7.25
C ASP A 93 12.56 4.66 7.64
N ALA A 94 13.25 3.53 7.89
CA ALA A 94 14.69 3.53 8.18
C ALA A 94 15.54 3.99 6.98
N SER A 95 15.01 3.86 5.76
CA SER A 95 15.58 4.42 4.53
C SER A 95 15.37 5.93 4.42
N THR A 96 14.46 6.48 5.23
CA THR A 96 14.06 7.88 5.31
C THR A 96 14.41 8.41 6.70
N THR A 97 15.65 8.86 6.91
CA THR A 97 15.86 9.86 7.98
C THR A 97 14.99 11.06 7.62
N LEU A 98 13.79 11.14 8.20
CA LEU A 98 12.92 12.30 8.41
C LEU A 98 11.53 11.82 8.91
N ILE A 99 11.48 11.45 10.19
CA ILE A 99 10.43 11.89 11.14
C ILE A 99 11.09 12.22 12.48
#